data_AF-A0A8J2KSW9-F1
#
_entry.id   AF-A0A8J2KSW9-F1
#
_cell.length_a   1.000
_cell.length_b   1.000
_cell.length_c   1.000
_cell.angle_alpha   90.00
_cell.angle_beta   90.00
_cell.angle_gamma   90.00
#
_symmetry.space_group_name_H-M   'P 1'
#
loop_
_entity.id
_entity.type
_entity.pdbx_description
1 polymer ?
#
loop_
_entity_poly.entity_id
_entity_poly.type
_entity_poly.pdbx_seq_one_letter_code
_entity_poly.pdbx_strand_id
1 'polypeptide(L)'
;DMVMQYLVGKSTNCLSNSNQDYATAVHNQTKFVSERGCSPWLWPKIAWKLSKNGAKEKTNIEFLHSFMDKIVQERKEEISGSKNATPMNLDRLNGDESPEK
;
A
#
# COMPACT_ATOMS: atom_id res chain seq x y z
N ASP A 1 -2.05 -0.74 -10.20
CA ASP A 1 -1.00 -1.32 -11.05
C ASP A 1 0.20 -0.37 -11.22
N MET A 2 0.04 0.80 -11.85
CA MET A 2 1.12 1.80 -12.04
C MET A 2 1.90 2.15 -10.76
N VAL A 3 1.20 2.44 -9.66
CA VAL A 3 1.84 2.77 -8.36
C VAL A 3 2.70 1.62 -7.86
N MET A 4 2.25 0.36 -8.03
CA MET A 4 3.05 -0.78 -7.61
C MET A 4 4.28 -0.95 -8.50
N GLN A 5 4.12 -0.84 -9.82
CA GLN A 5 5.25 -0.92 -10.74
C GLN A 5 6.33 0.11 -10.40
N TYR A 6 5.90 1.32 -10.05
CA TYR A 6 6.80 2.38 -9.58
C TYR A 6 7.51 2.01 -8.27
N LEU A 7 6.78 1.49 -7.27
CA LEU A 7 7.35 1.11 -5.97
C LEU A 7 8.29 -0.10 -6.06
N VAL A 8 7.93 -1.11 -6.85
CA VAL A 8 8.69 -2.36 -7.02
C VAL A 8 9.87 -2.17 -7.99
N GLY A 9 9.76 -1.22 -8.92
CA GLY A 9 10.81 -0.93 -9.91
C GLY A 9 10.96 -1.98 -11.00
N LYS A 10 9.95 -2.84 -11.19
CA LYS A 10 9.93 -3.91 -12.19
C LYS A 10 8.55 -3.95 -12.84
N SER A 11 8.50 -4.30 -14.12
CA SER A 11 7.25 -4.54 -14.86
C SER A 11 6.62 -5.86 -14.37
N THR A 12 6.19 -5.87 -13.12
CA THR A 12 5.43 -6.97 -12.55
C THR A 12 3.99 -6.76 -12.95
N ASN A 13 3.36 -7.82 -13.45
CA ASN A 13 1.92 -7.84 -13.69
C ASN A 13 1.24 -7.92 -12.31
N CYS A 14 1.20 -6.77 -11.62
CA CYS A 14 0.66 -6.60 -10.26
C CYS A 14 -0.87 -6.81 -10.25
N LEU A 15 -1.51 -6.96 -11.40
CA LEU A 15 -2.91 -7.39 -11.49
C LEU A 15 -3.10 -8.88 -11.86
N SER A 16 -2.03 -9.68 -11.88
CA SER A 16 -2.14 -11.14 -12.03
C SER A 16 -2.97 -11.77 -10.90
N ASN A 17 -3.52 -12.96 -11.12
CA ASN A 17 -4.47 -13.64 -10.22
C ASN A 17 -4.02 -13.67 -8.74
N SER A 18 -2.71 -13.73 -8.44
CA SER A 18 -2.20 -13.71 -7.06
C SER A 18 -2.28 -12.33 -6.37
N ASN A 19 -2.39 -11.25 -7.13
CA ASN A 19 -2.41 -9.87 -6.64
C ASN A 19 -3.80 -9.22 -6.79
N GLN A 20 -4.76 -9.92 -7.40
CA GLN A 20 -6.16 -9.52 -7.43
C GLN A 20 -6.76 -9.45 -6.01
N ASP A 21 -6.31 -10.33 -5.11
CA ASP A 21 -6.67 -10.30 -3.70
C ASP A 21 -6.18 -9.02 -3.00
N TYR A 22 -4.98 -8.54 -3.34
CA TYR A 22 -4.46 -7.26 -2.87
C TYR A 22 -5.29 -6.08 -3.35
N ALA A 23 -5.60 -6.01 -4.65
CA ALA A 23 -6.45 -4.95 -5.19
C ALA A 23 -7.84 -4.93 -4.51
N THR A 24 -8.40 -6.11 -4.25
CA THR A 24 -9.68 -6.27 -3.55
C THR A 24 -9.58 -5.84 -2.09
N ALA A 25 -8.51 -6.20 -1.38
CA ALA A 25 -8.27 -5.80 0.01
C ALA A 25 -8.11 -4.28 0.14
N VAL A 26 -7.36 -3.65 -0.77
CA VAL A 26 -7.20 -2.19 -0.84
C VAL A 26 -8.53 -1.51 -1.14
N HIS A 27 -9.32 -2.03 -2.08
CA HIS A 27 -10.64 -1.49 -2.39
C HIS A 27 -11.58 -1.53 -1.17
N ASN A 28 -11.59 -2.66 -0.46
CA ASN A 28 -12.37 -2.81 0.78
C ASN A 28 -11.88 -1.86 1.87
N GLN A 29 -10.56 -1.69 2.01
CA GLN A 29 -9.98 -0.76 2.96
C GLN A 29 -10.40 0.69 2.67
N THR A 30 -10.30 1.10 1.40
CA THR A 30 -10.75 2.42 0.95
C THR A 30 -12.23 2.62 1.21
N LYS A 31 -13.08 1.61 0.98
CA LYS A 31 -14.51 1.67 1.32
C LYS A 31 -14.74 1.95 2.80
N PHE A 32 -14.03 1.26 3.69
CA PHE A 32 -14.14 1.51 5.13
C PHE A 32 -13.67 2.92 5.53
N VAL A 33 -12.61 3.43 4.90
CA VAL A 33 -12.13 4.80 5.13
C VAL A 33 -13.14 5.84 4.64
N SER A 34 -13.72 5.64 3.45
CA SER A 34 -14.76 6.51 2.91
C SER A 34 -16.02 6.51 3.77
N GLU A 35 -16.45 5.34 4.27
CA GLU A 35 -17.58 5.23 5.22
C GLU A 35 -17.33 6.04 6.51
N ARG A 36 -16.08 6.01 7.04
CA ARG A 36 -15.68 6.87 8.18
C ARG A 36 -15.60 8.35 7.82
N GLY A 37 -15.16 8.68 6.61
CA GLY A 37 -15.09 10.05 6.12
C GLY A 37 -16.47 10.70 6.03
N CYS A 38 -17.48 9.93 5.62
CA CYS A 38 -18.87 10.39 5.53
C CYS A 38 -19.61 10.39 6.88
N SER A 39 -19.10 9.70 7.91
CA SER A 39 -19.76 9.55 9.21
C SER A 39 -18.85 10.03 10.36
N PRO A 40 -18.83 11.34 10.65
CA PRO A 40 -18.01 11.93 11.72
C PRO A 40 -18.27 11.29 13.10
N TRP A 41 -19.46 10.75 13.30
CA TRP A 41 -19.87 10.10 14.55
C TRP A 41 -19.18 8.75 14.81
N LEU A 42 -18.55 8.13 13.80
CA LEU A 42 -17.78 6.88 13.93
C LEU A 42 -16.27 7.09 14.09
N TRP A 43 -15.79 8.34 14.18
CA TRP A 43 -14.39 8.64 14.45
C TRP A 43 -13.83 8.13 15.78
N PRO A 44 -14.57 8.12 16.92
CA PRO A 44 -14.02 7.62 18.16
C PRO A 44 -13.62 6.15 18.00
N LYS A 45 -12.36 5.85 18.36
CA LYS A 45 -11.74 4.51 18.21
C LYS A 45 -12.59 3.39 18.84
N ILE A 46 -13.36 3.70 19.88
CA ILE A 46 -14.20 2.73 20.60
C ILE A 46 -15.42 2.36 19.75
N ALA A 47 -16.11 3.35 19.16
CA ALA A 47 -17.26 3.13 18.29
C ALA A 47 -16.88 2.32 17.05
N TRP A 48 -15.70 2.60 16.49
CA TRP A 48 -15.18 1.84 15.37
C TRP A 48 -14.78 0.41 15.72
N LYS A 49 -14.08 0.21 16.86
CA LYS A 49 -13.71 -1.13 17.34
C LYS A 49 -14.92 -2.00 17.69
N LEU A 50 -16.03 -1.40 18.12
CA LEU A 50 -17.28 -2.11 18.39
C LEU A 50 -18.00 -2.54 17.10
N SER A 51 -17.74 -1.84 15.99
CA SER A 51 -18.34 -2.17 14.71
C SER A 51 -17.73 -3.45 14.13
N LYS A 52 -18.58 -4.32 13.57
CA LYS A 52 -18.15 -5.52 12.81
C LYS A 52 -17.23 -5.16 11.64
N ASN A 53 -17.31 -3.92 11.14
CA ASN A 53 -16.45 -3.42 10.08
C ASN A 53 -15.02 -3.15 10.57
N GLY A 54 -14.83 -2.79 11.84
CA GLY A 54 -13.50 -2.52 12.40
C GLY A 54 -12.64 -3.77 12.55
N ALA A 55 -13.25 -4.93 12.85
CA ALA A 55 -12.53 -6.20 12.86
C ALA A 55 -12.06 -6.61 11.45
N LYS A 56 -12.91 -6.43 10.43
CA LYS A 56 -12.58 -6.72 9.02
C LYS A 56 -11.52 -5.77 8.44
N GLU A 57 -11.56 -4.52 8.86
CA GLU A 57 -10.53 -3.55 8.50
C GLU A 57 -9.16 -4.01 9.03
N LYS A 58 -9.09 -4.43 10.30
CA LYS A 58 -7.83 -4.90 10.89
C LYS A 58 -7.23 -6.07 10.11
N THR A 59 -8.04 -7.05 9.74
CA THR A 59 -7.58 -8.20 8.93
C THR A 59 -7.11 -7.78 7.54
N ASN A 60 -7.79 -6.83 6.91
CA ASN A 60 -7.37 -6.31 5.60
C ASN A 60 -6.02 -5.58 5.73
N ILE A 61 -5.86 -4.73 6.73
CA ILE A 61 -4.60 -4.00 6.98
C ILE A 61 -3.46 -4.98 7.26
N GLU A 62 -3.68 -6.02 8.08
CA GLU A 62 -2.68 -7.05 8.36
C GLU A 62 -2.25 -7.82 7.10
N PHE A 63 -3.20 -8.14 6.22
CA PHE A 63 -2.91 -8.73 4.92
C PHE A 63 -2.09 -7.79 4.01
N LEU A 64 -2.46 -6.50 3.96
CA LEU A 64 -1.71 -5.49 3.20
C LEU A 64 -0.26 -5.39 3.69
N HIS A 65 -0.04 -5.34 5.01
CA HIS A 65 1.31 -5.30 5.57
C HIS A 65 2.10 -6.55 5.20
N SER A 66 1.51 -7.74 5.37
CA SER A 66 2.16 -9.01 5.04
C SER A 66 2.57 -9.07 3.56
N PHE A 67 1.73 -8.54 2.68
CA PHE A 67 2.02 -8.47 1.25
C PHE A 67 3.16 -7.49 0.93
N MET A 68 3.15 -6.30 1.53
CA MET A 68 4.23 -5.33 1.35
C MET A 68 5.56 -5.83 1.93
N ASP A 69 5.53 -6.50 3.07
CA ASP A 69 6.71 -7.10 3.69
C ASP A 69 7.34 -8.16 2.77
N LYS A 70 6.51 -8.99 2.12
CA LYS A 70 6.96 -9.95 1.12
C LYS A 70 7.69 -9.28 -0.05
N ILE A 71 7.14 -8.18 -0.58
CA ILE A 71 7.75 -7.43 -1.70
C ILE A 71 9.07 -6.80 -1.28
N VAL A 72 9.11 -6.21 -0.09
CA VAL A 72 10.34 -5.62 0.47
C VAL A 72 11.39 -6.70 0.65
N GLN A 73 11.00 -7.89 1.12
CA GLN A 73 11.90 -9.02 1.26
C GLN A 73 12.42 -9.52 -0.09
N GLU A 74 11.55 -9.75 -1.08
CA GLU A 74 11.94 -10.12 -2.44
C GLU A 74 12.94 -9.13 -3.01
N ARG A 75 12.71 -7.82 -2.80
CA ARG A 75 13.63 -6.79 -3.26
C ARG A 75 14.98 -6.80 -2.54
N LYS A 76 14.98 -7.03 -1.22
CA LYS A 76 16.22 -7.18 -0.44
C LYS A 76 17.03 -8.39 -0.91
N GLU A 77 16.36 -9.50 -1.22
CA GLU A 77 17.00 -10.70 -1.74
C GLU A 77 17.61 -10.44 -3.12
N GLU A 78 16.89 -9.78 -4.04
CA GLU A 78 17.42 -9.36 -5.34
C GLU A 78 18.69 -8.48 -5.21
N ILE A 79 18.69 -7.53 -4.27
CA ILE A 79 19.83 -6.65 -4.00
C ILE A 79 20.99 -7.42 -3.37
N SER A 80 20.71 -8.34 -2.43
CA SER A 80 21.76 -9.12 -1.76
C SER A 80 22.40 -10.18 -2.66
N GLY A 81 21.63 -10.75 -3.59
CA GLY A 81 22.11 -11.69 -4.61
C GLY A 81 22.85 -11.00 -5.76
N SER A 82 22.50 -9.75 -6.08
CA SER A 82 23.19 -8.92 -7.08
C SER A 82 24.04 -7.86 -6.41
N LYS A 83 25.32 -8.15 -6.14
CA LYS A 83 26.30 -7.21 -5.54
C LYS A 83 26.52 -5.87 -6.31
N ASN A 84 25.76 -5.53 -7.35
CA ASN A 84 25.94 -4.32 -8.16
C ASN A 84 24.63 -3.72 -8.70
N ALA A 85 23.62 -3.43 -7.86
CA ALA A 85 22.48 -2.64 -8.32
C ALA A 85 22.30 -1.41 -7.42
N THR A 86 22.54 -0.25 -8.03
CA THR A 86 22.41 1.11 -7.51
C THR A 86 21.27 1.29 -6.50
N PRO A 87 21.51 1.97 -5.37
CA PRO A 87 20.46 2.31 -4.44
C PRO A 87 19.39 3.13 -5.15
N MET A 88 18.13 2.81 -4.89
CA MET A 88 16.97 3.55 -5.36
C MET A 88 17.14 5.01 -4.90
N ASN A 89 17.43 5.90 -5.85
CA ASN A 89 17.63 7.31 -5.60
C ASN A 89 16.28 7.94 -5.24
N LEU A 90 16.09 8.24 -3.95
CA LEU A 90 14.91 8.94 -3.43
C LEU A 90 14.94 10.45 -3.74
N ASP A 91 15.98 10.97 -4.42
CA ASP A 91 16.12 12.39 -4.74
C ASP A 91 15.22 12.85 -5.90
N ARG A 92 14.51 11.94 -6.58
CA ARG A 92 13.56 12.29 -7.66
C ARG A 92 12.19 12.80 -7.20
N LEU A 93 11.92 12.83 -5.89
CA LEU A 93 10.65 13.34 -5.35
C LEU A 93 10.71 14.80 -4.88
N ASN A 94 11.85 15.50 -5.04
CA ASN A 94 12.02 16.89 -4.61
C ASN A 94 12.24 17.89 -5.77
N GLY A 95 11.73 17.56 -6.97
CA GLY A 95 12.08 18.25 -8.21
C GLY A 95 10.96 19.00 -8.93
N ASP A 96 9.83 19.30 -8.29
CA ASP A 96 8.79 20.13 -8.93
C ASP A 96 7.95 20.91 -7.90
N GLU A 97 8.60 21.81 -7.16
CA GLU A 97 7.96 23.04 -6.67
C GLU A 97 8.94 24.19 -6.90
N SER A 98 8.92 24.72 -8.12
CA SER A 98 9.47 26.05 -8.42
C SER A 98 8.27 27.01 -8.60
N PRO A 99 8.34 28.24 -8.08
CA PRO A 99 7.18 29.10 -7.90
C PRO A 99 6.75 29.70 -9.24
N GLU A 100 5.49 29.50 -9.63
CA GLU A 100 4.92 30.23 -10.76
C GLU A 100 3.96 31.32 -10.26
N LYS A 101 4.56 32.52 -10.16
CA LYS A 101 4.02 33.88 -10.21
C LYS A 101 2.89 34.32 -9.27
#